data_AF-A0A354P4X4-F1
#
_entry.id   AF-A0A354P4X4-F1
#
_cell.length_a   1.000
_cell.length_b   1.000
_cell.length_c   1.000
_cell.angle_alpha   90.00
_cell.angle_beta   90.00
_cell.angle_gamma   90.00
#
_symmetry.space_group_name_H-M   'P 1'
#
loop_
_entity.id
_entity.type
_entity.pdbx_description
1 polymer ?
#
loop_
_entity_poly.entity_id
_entity_poly.type
_entity_poly.pdbx_seq_one_letter_code
_entity_poly.pdbx_strand_id
1 'polypeptide(L)'
;MFFAVCLVSSGGLIAGVIALKNLRSRESDSMSTSLSYQTTSTVAEEVRDQICSYINSLASKYEWWCEPVCFFDDPNYPNFVKGNTKLFLLIDDPAIDSFMAHADATKITELLADASKTFGVGWNLSLEGSPVGTIANGTLDEEASASLNSLLEICGMMGVDPMTLDREDILKSHVDR
;
A
#
# COMPACT_ATOMS: atom_id res chain seq x y z
N MET A 1 -17.67 13.52 -44.87
CA MET A 1 -16.53 12.88 -44.19
C MET A 1 -16.47 13.51 -42.80
N PHE A 2 -17.10 12.87 -41.82
CA PHE A 2 -17.23 13.39 -40.46
C PHE A 2 -16.03 12.90 -39.64
N PHE A 3 -15.23 13.81 -39.08
CA PHE A 3 -14.32 13.49 -37.99
C PHE A 3 -15.02 13.85 -36.68
N ALA A 4 -15.40 12.80 -35.94
CA ALA A 4 -15.82 12.90 -34.57
C ALA A 4 -14.58 13.11 -33.69
N VAL A 5 -14.54 14.21 -32.96
CA VAL A 5 -13.59 14.42 -31.86
C VAL A 5 -14.26 13.84 -30.61
N CYS A 6 -13.84 12.65 -30.19
CA CYS A 6 -14.21 12.10 -28.89
C CYS A 6 -13.39 12.80 -27.81
N LEU A 7 -14.09 13.53 -26.93
CA LEU A 7 -13.61 13.91 -25.61
C LEU A 7 -13.24 12.64 -24.84
N VAL A 8 -11.99 12.52 -24.40
CA VAL A 8 -11.61 11.62 -23.30
C VAL A 8 -11.46 12.48 -22.05
N SER A 9 -12.33 12.21 -21.08
CA SER A 9 -12.34 12.81 -19.76
C SER A 9 -11.09 12.37 -18.99
N SER A 10 -10.09 13.24 -18.91
CA SER A 10 -8.91 13.08 -18.07
C SER A 10 -9.23 13.45 -16.63
N GLY A 11 -9.83 12.51 -15.88
CA GLY A 11 -10.21 12.66 -14.47
C GLY A 11 -9.31 11.95 -13.45
N GLY A 12 -8.33 11.14 -13.88
CA GLY A 12 -7.49 10.33 -12.98
C GLY A 12 -6.13 10.94 -12.59
N LEU A 13 -5.66 11.96 -13.31
CA LEU A 13 -4.29 12.49 -13.17
C LEU A 13 -4.11 13.53 -12.05
N ILE A 14 -5.20 13.97 -11.42
CA ILE A 14 -5.14 15.08 -10.46
C ILE A 14 -4.85 14.60 -9.03
N ALA A 15 -5.21 13.36 -8.67
CA ALA A 15 -4.96 12.84 -7.33
C ALA A 15 -3.46 12.62 -7.04
N GLY A 16 -2.72 12.02 -7.98
CA GLY A 16 -1.26 11.81 -7.84
C GLY A 16 -0.45 13.11 -7.80
N VAL A 17 -0.87 14.13 -8.56
CA VAL A 17 -0.18 15.44 -8.59
C VAL A 17 -0.45 16.28 -7.33
N ILE A 18 -1.60 16.09 -6.67
CA ILE A 18 -1.90 16.79 -5.41
C ILE A 18 -1.05 16.25 -4.24
N ALA A 19 -0.77 14.95 -4.21
CA ALA A 19 0.17 14.39 -3.22
C ALA A 19 1.59 14.97 -3.40
N LEU A 20 2.04 15.16 -4.64
CA LEU A 20 3.38 15.65 -4.95
C LEU A 20 3.57 17.16 -4.77
N LYS A 21 2.52 17.98 -4.92
CA LYS A 21 2.62 19.44 -4.69
C LYS A 21 2.79 19.83 -3.21
N ASN A 22 2.40 18.97 -2.28
CA ASN A 22 2.56 19.22 -0.84
C ASN A 22 3.97 18.90 -0.31
N LEU A 23 4.82 18.24 -1.10
CA LEU A 23 6.20 17.87 -0.70
C LEU A 23 7.19 19.04 -0.67
N ARG A 24 6.81 20.26 -1.11
CA ARG A 24 7.74 21.41 -1.21
C ARG A 24 7.60 22.48 -0.13
N SER A 25 6.74 22.34 0.89
CA SER A 25 6.47 23.47 1.81
C SER A 25 6.30 23.15 3.30
N ARG A 26 6.75 22.00 3.83
CA ARG A 26 6.79 21.79 5.28
C ARG A 26 8.03 21.02 5.72
N GLU A 27 9.04 21.76 6.18
CA GLU A 27 10.01 21.24 7.15
C GLU A 27 9.29 21.11 8.51
N SER A 28 9.49 19.97 9.19
CA SER A 28 8.84 19.50 10.44
C SER A 28 7.40 18.95 10.29
N ASP A 29 7.31 17.82 9.60
CA ASP A 29 6.51 16.64 9.96
C ASP A 29 6.65 15.73 8.75
N SER A 30 7.68 14.88 8.70
CA SER A 30 7.83 13.97 7.58
C SER A 30 6.68 12.95 7.67
N MET A 31 5.62 13.19 6.90
CA MET A 31 4.46 12.32 6.85
C MET A 31 4.92 10.97 6.32
N SER A 32 5.12 10.01 7.21
CA SER A 32 5.48 8.66 6.85
C SER A 32 4.31 8.06 6.09
N THR A 33 4.48 7.80 4.79
CA THR A 33 3.41 7.16 4.00
C THR A 33 3.14 5.74 4.50
N SER A 34 1.87 5.46 4.76
CA SER A 34 1.35 4.26 5.38
C SER A 34 0.19 3.69 4.58
N LEU A 35 0.10 2.36 4.55
CA LEU A 35 -1.01 1.62 3.97
C LEU A 35 -1.94 1.16 5.10
N SER A 36 -3.11 1.77 5.12
CA SER A 36 -4.21 1.40 6.00
C SER A 36 -5.13 0.41 5.31
N TYR A 37 -5.63 -0.56 6.07
CA TYR A 37 -6.54 -1.59 5.57
C TYR A 37 -7.60 -1.93 6.62
N GLN A 38 -8.83 -2.14 6.17
CA GLN A 38 -9.97 -2.45 7.02
C GLN A 38 -10.93 -3.40 6.30
N THR A 39 -11.53 -4.35 7.01
CA THR A 39 -12.58 -5.19 6.40
C THR A 39 -13.80 -4.37 5.95
N THR A 40 -14.44 -4.77 4.85
CA THR A 40 -15.63 -4.06 4.32
C THR A 40 -16.86 -4.24 5.20
N SER A 41 -16.90 -5.31 5.99
CA SER A 41 -17.94 -5.61 6.97
C SER A 41 -17.35 -6.00 8.31
N THR A 42 -18.20 -6.04 9.34
CA THR A 42 -17.85 -6.68 10.61
C THR A 42 -17.61 -8.17 10.41
N VAL A 43 -16.79 -8.72 11.30
CA VAL A 43 -16.35 -10.10 11.32
C VAL A 43 -16.54 -10.61 12.76
N ALA A 44 -16.99 -11.86 12.93
CA ALA A 44 -17.08 -12.44 14.28
C ALA A 44 -15.70 -12.42 14.95
N GLU A 45 -15.67 -12.17 16.26
CA GLU A 45 -14.41 -12.03 17.03
C GLU A 45 -13.44 -13.20 16.80
N GLU A 46 -13.94 -14.44 16.84
CA GLU A 46 -13.14 -15.64 16.58
C GLU A 46 -12.53 -15.64 15.15
N VAL A 47 -13.27 -15.15 14.15
CA VAL A 47 -12.79 -15.06 12.77
C VAL A 47 -11.79 -13.91 12.62
N ARG A 48 -11.96 -12.79 13.34
CA ARG A 48 -10.97 -11.69 13.39
C ARG A 48 -9.62 -12.22 13.88
N ASP A 49 -9.62 -12.98 14.99
CA ASP A 49 -8.39 -13.51 15.57
C ASP A 49 -7.71 -14.54 14.64
N GLN A 50 -8.50 -15.35 13.93
CA GLN A 50 -8.01 -16.27 12.90
C GLN A 50 -7.37 -15.53 11.72
N ILE A 51 -8.01 -14.47 11.21
CA ILE A 51 -7.47 -13.64 10.12
C ILE A 51 -6.14 -13.02 10.53
N CYS A 52 -6.08 -12.37 11.70
CA CYS A 52 -4.87 -11.72 12.20
C CYS A 52 -3.74 -12.74 12.38
N SER A 53 -4.02 -13.89 13.00
CA SER A 53 -3.04 -14.95 13.22
C SER A 53 -2.53 -15.54 11.90
N TYR A 54 -3.43 -15.77 10.95
CA TYR A 54 -3.10 -16.27 9.62
C TYR A 54 -2.14 -15.31 8.90
N ILE A 55 -2.50 -14.04 8.80
CA ILE A 55 -1.70 -13.03 8.11
C ILE A 55 -0.33 -12.87 8.80
N ASN A 56 -0.29 -12.76 10.13
CA ASN A 56 0.97 -12.62 10.88
C ASN A 56 1.89 -13.84 10.70
N SER A 57 1.34 -15.05 10.61
CA SER A 57 2.13 -16.27 10.37
C SER A 57 2.84 -16.27 9.01
N LEU A 58 2.23 -15.65 8.00
CA LEU A 58 2.81 -15.50 6.66
C LEU A 58 3.77 -14.31 6.60
N ALA A 59 3.39 -13.19 7.21
CA ALA A 59 4.20 -11.97 7.27
C ALA A 59 5.54 -12.18 7.97
N SER A 60 5.59 -13.04 9.00
CA SER A 60 6.84 -13.35 9.73
C SER A 60 7.93 -14.02 8.88
N LYS A 61 7.59 -14.50 7.68
CA LYS A 61 8.52 -15.15 6.74
C LYS A 61 9.10 -14.17 5.71
N TYR A 62 8.62 -12.93 5.71
CA TYR A 62 9.04 -11.89 4.78
C TYR A 62 9.99 -10.92 5.50
N GLU A 63 11.10 -10.59 4.86
CA GLU A 63 12.03 -9.58 5.37
C GLU A 63 11.51 -8.21 4.95
N TRP A 64 10.89 -7.47 5.87
CA TRP A 64 10.26 -6.16 5.60
C TRP A 64 11.30 -5.05 5.42
N TRP A 65 11.00 -4.07 4.58
CA TRP A 65 11.80 -2.86 4.46
C TRP A 65 11.60 -1.94 5.67
N CYS A 66 10.34 -1.64 5.99
CA CYS A 66 10.02 -0.72 7.08
C CYS A 66 9.52 -1.48 8.32
N GLU A 67 8.30 -2.01 8.26
CA GLU A 67 7.71 -2.77 9.37
C GLU A 67 6.75 -3.84 8.84
N PRO A 68 6.53 -4.94 9.59
CA PRO A 68 5.54 -5.93 9.24
C PRO A 68 4.12 -5.37 9.35
N VAL A 69 3.18 -6.07 8.71
CA VAL A 69 1.73 -5.84 8.89
C VAL A 69 1.35 -5.64 10.35
N CYS A 70 0.71 -4.52 10.65
CA CYS A 70 0.33 -4.15 12.01
C CYS A 70 -1.20 -4.04 12.10
N PHE A 71 -1.80 -4.86 12.97
CA PHE A 71 -3.24 -4.83 13.28
C PHE A 71 -3.48 -4.20 14.64
N PHE A 72 -4.62 -3.51 14.80
CA PHE A 72 -5.01 -2.91 16.06
C PHE A 72 -6.53 -2.93 16.26
N ASP A 73 -6.95 -2.90 17.52
CA ASP A 73 -8.35 -2.75 17.88
C ASP A 73 -8.75 -1.27 17.87
N ASP A 74 -9.82 -0.93 17.13
CA ASP A 74 -10.41 0.41 17.14
C ASP A 74 -11.72 0.40 17.94
N PRO A 75 -11.78 1.09 19.10
CA PRO A 75 -12.98 1.13 19.93
C PRO A 75 -14.23 1.66 19.23
N ASN A 76 -14.06 2.48 18.18
CA ASN A 76 -15.18 3.06 17.43
C ASN A 76 -15.73 2.12 16.36
N TYR A 77 -14.94 1.12 15.95
CA TYR A 77 -15.29 0.15 14.91
C TYR A 77 -15.05 -1.27 15.44
N PRO A 78 -15.78 -1.68 16.49
CA PRO A 78 -15.63 -3.02 17.03
C PRO A 78 -15.96 -4.06 15.96
N ASN A 79 -15.28 -5.20 16.03
CA ASN A 79 -15.46 -6.34 15.11
C ASN A 79 -15.04 -6.08 13.66
N PHE A 80 -14.38 -4.97 13.36
CA PHE A 80 -13.63 -4.85 12.11
C PHE A 80 -12.20 -5.36 12.31
N VAL A 81 -11.61 -5.96 11.28
CA VAL A 81 -10.16 -6.17 11.25
C VAL A 81 -9.57 -4.90 10.67
N LYS A 82 -8.73 -4.20 11.43
CA LYS A 82 -8.07 -2.95 11.02
C LYS A 82 -6.57 -3.05 11.20
N GLY A 83 -5.84 -2.43 10.30
CA GLY A 83 -4.42 -2.24 10.45
C GLY A 83 -3.91 -1.05 9.66
N ASN A 84 -2.69 -0.64 10.00
CA ASN A 84 -1.97 0.43 9.35
C ASN A 84 -0.49 0.10 9.40
N THR A 85 0.16 0.06 8.25
CA THR A 85 1.58 -0.32 8.14
C THR A 85 2.33 0.79 7.44
N LYS A 86 3.37 1.30 8.09
CA LYS A 86 4.28 2.29 7.51
C LYS A 86 5.09 1.66 6.38
N LEU A 87 5.18 2.36 5.25
CA LEU A 87 5.85 1.86 4.05
C LEU A 87 7.25 2.46 3.82
N PHE A 88 7.46 3.71 4.23
CA PHE A 88 8.68 4.47 3.92
C PHE A 88 9.57 4.65 5.15
N LEU A 89 10.88 4.40 5.00
CA LEU A 89 11.87 4.71 6.03
C LEU A 89 12.32 6.17 6.00
N LEU A 90 12.14 6.85 4.86
CA LEU A 90 12.58 8.22 4.58
C LEU A 90 14.10 8.37 4.61
N ILE A 91 14.79 7.45 3.93
CA ILE A 91 16.24 7.48 3.72
C ILE A 91 16.65 8.51 2.65
N ASP A 92 17.96 8.77 2.54
CA ASP A 92 18.54 9.76 1.61
C ASP A 92 18.33 9.44 0.10
N ASP A 93 17.86 8.23 -0.23
CA ASP A 93 17.49 7.85 -1.60
C ASP A 93 15.97 7.59 -1.72
N PRO A 94 15.20 8.58 -2.21
CA PRO A 94 13.75 8.44 -2.33
C PRO A 94 13.33 7.45 -3.43
N ALA A 95 14.20 7.12 -4.40
CA ALA A 95 13.89 6.11 -5.41
C ALA A 95 13.97 4.70 -4.80
N ILE A 96 15.03 4.43 -4.03
CA ILE A 96 15.16 3.16 -3.30
C ILE A 96 14.02 3.00 -2.31
N ASP A 97 13.73 4.03 -1.50
CA ASP A 97 12.68 3.97 -0.48
C ASP A 97 11.30 3.72 -1.11
N SER A 98 11.01 4.40 -2.24
CA SER A 98 9.79 4.18 -3.03
C SER A 98 9.69 2.75 -3.58
N PHE A 99 10.77 2.22 -4.15
CA PHE A 99 10.80 0.86 -4.69
C PHE A 99 10.53 -0.18 -3.59
N MET A 100 11.16 -0.01 -2.43
CA MET A 100 10.99 -0.91 -1.30
C MET A 100 9.61 -0.77 -0.66
N ALA A 101 9.09 0.46 -0.54
CA ALA A 101 7.72 0.74 -0.12
C ALA A 101 6.69 0.08 -1.04
N HIS A 102 6.91 0.11 -2.37
CA HIS A 102 6.10 -0.61 -3.33
C HIS A 102 6.15 -2.13 -3.07
N ALA A 103 7.34 -2.71 -2.89
CA ALA A 103 7.49 -4.14 -2.65
C ALA A 103 6.75 -4.60 -1.37
N ASP A 104 6.89 -3.84 -0.29
CA ASP A 104 6.20 -4.12 0.98
C ASP A 104 4.67 -3.96 0.81
N ALA A 105 4.19 -2.91 0.15
CA ALA A 105 2.77 -2.70 -0.11
C ALA A 105 2.15 -3.79 -1.01
N THR A 106 2.88 -4.24 -2.03
CA THR A 106 2.49 -5.43 -2.81
C THR A 106 2.38 -6.64 -1.90
N LYS A 107 3.35 -6.86 -1.00
CA LYS A 107 3.29 -8.02 -0.12
C LYS A 107 2.12 -7.97 0.85
N ILE A 108 1.82 -6.81 1.42
CA ILE A 108 0.66 -6.61 2.29
C ILE A 108 -0.63 -6.97 1.55
N THR A 109 -0.81 -6.44 0.34
CA THR A 109 -2.03 -6.67 -0.43
C THR A 109 -2.17 -8.12 -0.92
N GLU A 110 -1.08 -8.83 -1.21
CA GLU A 110 -1.10 -10.29 -1.42
C GLU A 110 -1.61 -11.04 -0.19
N LEU A 111 -1.10 -10.72 1.01
CA LEU A 111 -1.53 -11.35 2.26
C LEU A 111 -3.01 -11.09 2.56
N LEU A 112 -3.48 -9.86 2.31
CA LEU A 112 -4.89 -9.48 2.45
C LEU A 112 -5.78 -10.18 1.41
N ALA A 113 -5.29 -10.36 0.17
CA ALA A 113 -5.98 -11.12 -0.87
C ALA A 113 -6.10 -12.60 -0.51
N ASP A 114 -5.03 -13.22 -0.03
CA ASP A 114 -5.08 -14.61 0.44
C ASP A 114 -6.05 -14.79 1.61
N ALA A 115 -6.05 -13.86 2.57
CA ALA A 115 -7.02 -13.86 3.66
C ALA A 115 -8.46 -13.62 3.16
N SER A 116 -8.65 -12.73 2.18
CA SER A 116 -9.95 -12.47 1.55
C SER A 116 -10.54 -13.74 0.96
N LYS A 117 -9.72 -14.52 0.23
CA LYS A 117 -10.12 -15.80 -0.34
C LYS A 117 -10.37 -16.88 0.71
N THR A 118 -9.54 -16.93 1.75
CA THR A 118 -9.59 -17.98 2.78
C THR A 118 -10.78 -17.82 3.72
N PHE A 119 -11.08 -16.58 4.12
CA PHE A 119 -12.10 -16.27 5.13
C PHE A 119 -13.37 -15.64 4.55
N GLY A 120 -13.41 -15.36 3.23
CA GLY A 120 -14.57 -14.77 2.57
C GLY A 120 -14.83 -13.32 2.96
N VAL A 121 -13.77 -12.56 3.27
CA VAL A 121 -13.86 -11.14 3.68
C VAL A 121 -13.41 -10.21 2.55
N GLY A 122 -13.92 -8.98 2.53
CA GLY A 122 -13.41 -7.91 1.66
C GLY A 122 -12.59 -6.90 2.45
N TRP A 123 -11.73 -6.14 1.77
CA TRP A 123 -10.91 -5.08 2.36
C TRP A 123 -11.07 -3.75 1.63
N ASN A 124 -11.13 -2.66 2.40
CA ASN A 124 -10.92 -1.29 1.92
C ASN A 124 -9.46 -0.91 2.20
N LEU A 125 -8.81 -0.29 1.23
CA LEU A 125 -7.44 0.18 1.32
C LEU A 125 -7.40 1.71 1.31
N SER A 126 -6.47 2.29 2.08
CA SER A 126 -6.14 3.71 1.98
C SER A 126 -4.64 3.95 2.13
N LEU A 127 -4.10 4.87 1.32
CA LEU A 127 -2.74 5.40 1.45
C LEU A 127 -2.83 6.80 2.05
N GLU A 128 -2.17 7.01 3.20
CA GLU A 128 -2.23 8.30 3.93
C GLU A 128 -3.66 8.81 4.15
N GLY A 129 -4.56 7.88 4.51
CA GLY A 129 -5.98 8.18 4.73
C GLY A 129 -6.81 8.43 3.46
N SER A 130 -6.19 8.49 2.28
CA SER A 130 -6.91 8.59 1.01
C SER A 130 -7.30 7.19 0.53
N PRO A 131 -8.57 6.91 0.20
CA PRO A 131 -8.97 5.63 -0.37
C PRO A 131 -8.18 5.31 -1.64
N VAL A 132 -7.73 4.06 -1.77
CA VAL A 132 -6.95 3.61 -2.93
C VAL A 132 -7.48 2.32 -3.54
N GLY A 133 -8.73 1.96 -3.27
CA GLY A 133 -9.36 0.77 -3.82
C GLY A 133 -9.59 -0.33 -2.79
N THR A 134 -9.89 -1.52 -3.29
CA THR A 134 -10.43 -2.63 -2.50
C THR A 134 -9.86 -3.99 -2.90
N ILE A 135 -10.04 -4.97 -2.01
CA ILE A 135 -9.75 -6.38 -2.26
C ILE A 135 -11.01 -7.20 -1.97
N ALA A 136 -11.40 -8.05 -2.92
CA ALA A 136 -12.52 -8.98 -2.74
C ALA A 136 -12.24 -10.31 -3.45
N ASN A 137 -12.65 -11.42 -2.84
CA ASN A 137 -12.44 -12.78 -3.37
C ASN A 137 -10.97 -13.07 -3.76
N GLY A 138 -10.03 -12.48 -3.02
CA GLY A 138 -8.60 -12.59 -3.26
C GLY A 138 -8.09 -11.88 -4.52
N THR A 139 -8.78 -10.85 -4.99
CA THR A 139 -8.35 -10.03 -6.12
C THR A 139 -8.39 -8.55 -5.72
N LEU A 140 -7.33 -7.82 -6.06
CA LEU A 140 -7.28 -6.36 -6.00
C LEU A 140 -8.11 -5.78 -7.14
N ASP A 141 -8.82 -4.68 -6.90
CA ASP A 141 -9.40 -3.92 -8.00
C ASP A 141 -8.35 -3.13 -8.81
N GLU A 142 -8.79 -2.56 -9.92
CA GLU A 142 -7.93 -1.79 -10.83
C GLU A 142 -7.38 -0.52 -10.14
N GLU A 143 -8.15 0.09 -9.24
CA GLU A 143 -7.75 1.29 -8.50
C GLU A 143 -6.61 0.96 -7.52
N ALA A 144 -6.74 -0.11 -6.73
CA ALA A 144 -5.68 -0.60 -5.84
C ALA A 144 -4.40 -0.92 -6.62
N SER A 145 -4.54 -1.62 -7.74
CA SER A 145 -3.40 -1.95 -8.59
C SER A 145 -2.71 -0.69 -9.13
N ALA A 146 -3.47 0.29 -9.61
CA ALA A 146 -2.92 1.55 -10.12
C ALA A 146 -2.26 2.39 -9.01
N SER A 147 -2.90 2.50 -7.86
CA SER A 147 -2.38 3.26 -6.71
C SER A 147 -1.10 2.65 -6.15
N LEU A 148 -0.98 1.33 -6.06
CA LEU A 148 0.29 0.69 -5.68
C LEU A 148 1.38 1.02 -6.70
N ASN A 149 1.11 0.83 -8.00
CA ASN A 149 2.08 1.12 -9.05
C ASN A 149 2.52 2.60 -9.08
N SER A 150 1.68 3.53 -8.61
CA SER A 150 2.04 4.95 -8.52
C SER A 150 3.22 5.22 -7.57
N LEU A 151 3.48 4.32 -6.61
CA LEU A 151 4.68 4.41 -5.76
C LEU A 151 5.95 4.41 -6.61
N LEU A 152 6.01 3.57 -7.67
CA LEU A 152 7.16 3.45 -8.57
C LEU A 152 7.35 4.69 -9.47
N GLU A 153 6.38 5.59 -9.58
CA GLU A 153 6.56 6.84 -10.32
C GLU A 153 7.66 7.71 -9.70
N ILE A 154 7.92 7.57 -8.39
CA ILE A 154 9.02 8.26 -7.71
C ILE A 154 10.37 7.83 -8.28
N CYS A 155 10.56 6.54 -8.59
CA CYS A 155 11.77 6.06 -9.27
C CYS A 155 11.95 6.79 -10.61
N GLY A 156 10.89 6.84 -11.42
CA GLY A 156 10.92 7.52 -12.73
C GLY A 156 11.20 9.03 -12.61
N MET A 157 10.63 9.70 -11.60
CA MET A 157 10.91 11.12 -11.33
C MET A 157 12.36 11.37 -10.93
N MET A 158 13.00 10.41 -10.28
CA MET A 158 14.41 10.44 -9.91
C MET A 158 15.35 9.95 -11.03
N GLY A 159 14.79 9.56 -12.19
CA GLY A 159 15.57 9.03 -13.32
C GLY A 159 16.10 7.61 -13.11
N VAL A 160 15.51 6.87 -12.16
CA VAL A 160 15.84 5.48 -11.85
C VAL A 160 14.79 4.56 -12.48
N ASP A 161 15.22 3.56 -13.24
CA ASP A 161 14.33 2.52 -13.75
C ASP A 161 14.11 1.47 -12.65
N PRO A 162 12.89 1.31 -12.12
CA PRO A 162 12.63 0.33 -11.06
C PRO A 162 12.92 -1.11 -11.48
N MET A 163 12.93 -1.41 -12.79
CA MET A 163 13.27 -2.75 -13.30
C MET A 163 14.76 -3.07 -13.18
N THR A 164 15.59 -2.09 -12.89
CA THR A 164 17.04 -2.26 -12.67
C THR A 164 17.39 -2.41 -11.19
N LEU A 165 16.44 -2.20 -10.30
CA LEU A 165 16.62 -2.33 -8.86
C LEU A 165 16.41 -3.78 -8.43
N ASP A 166 17.30 -4.27 -7.56
CA ASP A 166 17.18 -5.59 -6.94
C ASP A 166 16.92 -5.43 -5.45
N ARG A 167 15.83 -6.05 -4.99
CA ARG A 167 15.39 -5.97 -3.60
C ARG A 167 16.42 -6.58 -2.65
N GLU A 168 16.99 -7.73 -2.97
CA GLU A 168 17.91 -8.42 -2.05
C GLU A 168 19.21 -7.63 -1.89
N ASP A 169 19.70 -7.00 -2.95
CA ASP A 169 20.90 -6.18 -2.91
C ASP A 169 20.67 -4.85 -2.18
N ILE A 170 19.49 -4.24 -2.34
CA ILE A 170 19.08 -3.10 -1.51
C ILE A 170 18.99 -3.53 -0.04
N LEU A 171 18.42 -4.71 0.24
CA LEU A 171 18.30 -5.21 1.60
C LEU A 171 19.67 -5.37 2.26
N LYS A 172 20.65 -5.96 1.56
CA LYS A 172 22.03 -6.19 2.03
C LYS A 172 22.83 -4.89 2.21
N SER A 173 22.53 -3.84 1.43
CA SER A 173 23.25 -2.56 1.51
C SER A 173 22.75 -1.66 2.65
N HIS A 174 21.56 -1.94 3.18
CA HIS A 174 20.93 -1.17 4.27
C HIS A 174 20.64 -2.05 5.48
N VAL A 175 21.65 -2.77 5.99
CA VAL A 175 21.48 -3.71 7.12
C VAL A 175 21.10 -3.05 8.45
N ASP A 176 21.44 -1.77 8.63
CA ASP A 176 21.19 -1.01 9.87
C ASP A 176 19.88 -0.20 9.84
N ARG A 177 18.99 -0.51 8.89
CA ARG A 177 17.69 0.16 8.72
C ARG A 177 16.72 -0.07 9.87
#